data_AF-M6UWN7-F1
#
_entry.id   AF-M6UWN7-F1
#
_cell.length_a   1.000
_cell.length_b   1.000
_cell.length_c   1.000
_cell.angle_alpha   90.00
_cell.angle_beta   90.00
_cell.angle_gamma   90.00
#
_symmetry.space_group_name_H-M   'P 1'
#
loop_
_entity.id
_entity.type
_entity.pdbx_description
1 polymer ?
#
loop_
_entity_poly.entity_id
_entity_poly.type
_entity_poly.pdbx_seq_one_letter_code
_entity_poly.pdbx_strand_id
1 'polypeptide(L)'
;MDYIKEWQEIINSQNVQKALVDHFSYLSENAKEFLEEWMLTVKEVTIWNECLSIQFTDGKHLAASPPATQLSKYKNWPESYQKLVKRHEFLDEYSTNFRLGGTDIFEPGEEDWDWESTREELLEEYGEDPEGWSQIKDGSKILSPITMYGNVWLYHPLQKNSQKESLLYFFSHAICAWPENSVDADAGLLSLQLLTGKRSGDDGRMK
;
A
#
# COMPACT_ATOMS: atom_id res chain seq x y z
N MET A 1 5.59 15.25 -16.28
CA MET A 1 5.64 16.07 -15.05
C MET A 1 7.09 16.04 -14.61
N ASP A 2 7.69 17.20 -14.34
CA ASP A 2 9.05 17.25 -13.81
C ASP A 2 8.97 17.09 -12.29
N TYR A 3 9.02 15.84 -11.83
CA TYR A 3 8.84 15.50 -10.41
C TYR A 3 9.98 16.06 -9.54
N ILE A 4 11.19 16.18 -10.09
CA ILE A 4 12.32 16.79 -9.36
C ILE A 4 12.04 18.25 -9.08
N LYS A 5 11.54 19.00 -10.07
CA LYS A 5 11.16 20.39 -9.87
C LYS A 5 10.05 20.53 -8.84
N GLU A 6 9.00 19.70 -8.92
CA GLU A 6 7.91 19.68 -7.94
C GLU A 6 8.45 19.43 -6.50
N TRP A 7 9.35 18.46 -6.33
CA TRP A 7 9.95 18.16 -5.04
C TRP A 7 10.85 19.28 -4.51
N GLN A 8 11.60 19.95 -5.39
CA GLN A 8 12.38 21.14 -5.01
C GLN A 8 11.48 22.29 -4.55
N GLU A 9 10.31 22.47 -5.17
CA GLU A 9 9.32 23.47 -4.74
C GLU A 9 8.76 23.15 -3.35
N ILE A 10 8.53 21.86 -3.04
CA ILE A 10 8.11 21.42 -1.70
C ILE A 10 9.18 21.74 -0.66
N ILE A 11 10.44 21.35 -0.91
CA ILE A 11 11.56 21.55 0.03
C ILE A 11 11.80 23.03 0.30
N ASN A 12 11.70 23.88 -0.72
CA ASN A 12 11.91 25.32 -0.60
C ASN A 12 10.65 26.10 -0.14
N SER A 13 9.54 25.41 0.12
CA SER A 13 8.30 26.07 0.51
C SER A 13 8.39 26.69 1.90
N GLN A 14 7.70 27.81 2.11
CA GLN A 14 7.65 28.46 3.42
C GLN A 14 6.94 27.59 4.47
N ASN A 15 6.03 26.71 4.04
CA ASN A 15 5.32 25.77 4.90
C ASN A 15 5.39 24.38 4.26
N VAL A 16 6.47 23.66 4.59
CA VAL A 16 6.75 22.33 4.04
C VAL A 16 5.66 21.32 4.39
N GLN A 17 5.11 21.39 5.60
CA GLN A 17 4.04 20.48 6.04
C GLN A 17 2.80 20.64 5.16
N LYS A 18 2.38 21.88 4.87
CA LYS A 18 1.26 22.14 3.97
C LYS A 18 1.55 21.67 2.54
N ALA A 19 2.75 21.95 2.03
CA ALA A 19 3.15 21.50 0.70
C ALA A 19 3.13 19.97 0.57
N LEU A 20 3.54 19.25 1.63
CA LEU A 20 3.45 17.80 1.69
C LEU A 20 2.01 17.29 1.76
N VAL A 21 1.13 17.93 2.55
CA VAL A 21 -0.30 17.58 2.58
C VAL A 21 -0.92 17.70 1.19
N ASP A 22 -0.64 18.80 0.48
CA ASP A 22 -1.14 18.99 -0.88
C ASP A 22 -0.56 17.93 -1.83
N HIS A 23 0.75 17.64 -1.72
CA HIS A 23 1.45 16.66 -2.55
C HIS A 23 0.95 15.22 -2.37
N PHE A 24 0.70 14.79 -1.14
CA PHE A 24 0.25 13.43 -0.77
C PHE A 24 -1.27 13.26 -0.70
N SER A 25 -2.04 14.30 -1.01
CA SER A 25 -3.52 14.25 -1.01
C SER A 25 -4.10 13.14 -1.89
N TYR A 26 -3.34 12.67 -2.89
CA TYR A 26 -3.71 11.54 -3.74
C TYR A 26 -3.86 10.21 -2.99
N LEU A 27 -3.28 10.08 -1.78
CA LEU A 27 -3.44 8.89 -0.95
C LEU A 27 -4.86 8.77 -0.39
N SER A 28 -5.52 9.87 -0.07
CA SER A 28 -6.94 9.84 0.28
C SER A 28 -7.54 11.24 0.28
N GLU A 29 -8.55 11.45 -0.57
CA GLU A 29 -9.36 12.66 -0.53
C GLU A 29 -10.21 12.75 0.74
N ASN A 30 -10.57 11.60 1.32
CA ASN A 30 -11.47 11.49 2.47
C ASN A 30 -10.77 11.48 3.83
N ALA A 31 -9.42 11.43 3.87
CA ALA A 31 -8.64 11.38 5.11
C ALA A 31 -7.59 12.50 5.18
N LYS A 32 -7.97 13.69 4.71
CA LYS A 32 -7.08 14.86 4.75
C LYS A 32 -6.60 15.18 6.16
N GLU A 33 -7.47 15.06 7.17
CA GLU A 33 -7.13 15.29 8.57
C GLU A 33 -6.01 14.35 9.04
N PHE A 34 -6.01 13.08 8.63
CA PHE A 34 -4.95 12.12 8.97
C PHE A 34 -3.62 12.51 8.32
N LEU A 35 -3.68 12.97 7.07
CA LEU A 35 -2.51 13.45 6.36
C LEU A 35 -1.96 14.72 7.00
N GLU A 36 -2.82 15.66 7.40
CA GLU A 36 -2.43 16.87 8.13
C GLU A 36 -1.77 16.53 9.47
N GLU A 37 -2.37 15.64 10.28
CA GLU A 37 -1.79 15.15 11.54
C GLU A 37 -0.42 14.51 11.33
N TRP A 38 -0.28 13.67 10.30
CA TRP A 38 0.96 12.97 10.02
C TRP A 38 2.07 13.93 9.56
N MET A 39 1.74 14.86 8.65
CA MET A 39 2.71 15.81 8.12
C MET A 39 3.19 16.85 9.15
N LEU A 40 2.42 17.09 10.23
CA LEU A 40 2.89 17.90 11.37
C LEU A 40 4.10 17.30 12.09
N THR A 41 4.29 15.99 11.97
CA THR A 41 5.43 15.27 12.57
C THR A 41 6.69 15.28 11.69
N VAL A 42 6.65 15.93 10.52
CA VAL A 42 7.81 16.02 9.63
C VAL A 42 8.87 16.93 10.20
N LYS A 43 10.09 16.41 10.29
CA LYS A 43 11.28 17.09 10.76
C LYS A 43 12.13 17.63 9.61
N GLU A 44 12.30 16.85 8.56
CA GLU A 44 13.17 17.19 7.43
C GLU A 44 12.66 16.55 6.14
N VAL A 45 12.85 17.26 5.02
CA VAL A 45 12.53 16.79 3.68
C VAL A 45 13.72 17.05 2.77
N THR A 46 14.16 16.03 2.05
CA THR A 46 15.28 16.11 1.10
C THR A 46 14.99 15.30 -0.16
N ILE A 47 15.81 15.48 -1.18
CA ILE A 47 15.88 14.53 -2.31
C ILE A 47 17.11 13.67 -2.08
N TRP A 48 16.93 12.37 -1.98
CA TRP A 48 18.03 11.42 -1.80
C TRP A 48 17.76 10.15 -2.61
N ASN A 49 18.78 9.68 -3.32
CA ASN A 49 18.70 8.49 -4.18
C ASN A 49 17.46 8.49 -5.10
N GLU A 50 17.23 9.62 -5.78
CA GLU A 50 16.08 9.84 -6.69
C GLU A 50 14.70 9.77 -6.03
N CYS A 51 14.61 9.75 -4.70
CA CYS A 51 13.35 9.75 -3.94
C CYS A 51 13.16 11.07 -3.18
N LEU A 52 11.90 11.45 -2.97
CA LEU A 52 11.54 12.43 -1.95
C LEU A 52 11.63 11.74 -0.59
N SER A 53 12.63 12.11 0.20
CA SER A 53 12.92 11.53 1.51
C SER A 53 12.38 12.42 2.62
N ILE A 54 11.60 11.83 3.52
CA ILE A 54 10.89 12.53 4.60
C ILE A 54 11.29 11.87 5.93
N GLN A 55 11.94 12.64 6.79
CA GLN A 55 12.25 12.23 8.16
C GLN A 55 11.21 12.79 9.12
N PHE A 56 10.67 11.94 9.99
CA PHE A 56 9.72 12.32 11.02
C PHE A 56 10.40 12.53 12.38
N THR A 57 9.73 13.22 13.30
CA THR A 57 10.24 13.54 14.64
C THR A 57 10.41 12.30 15.52
N ASP A 58 9.70 11.21 15.24
CA ASP A 58 9.82 9.92 15.92
C ASP A 58 10.98 9.05 15.37
N GLY A 59 11.72 9.55 14.38
CA GLY A 59 12.84 8.86 13.76
C GLY A 59 12.46 7.96 12.57
N LYS A 60 11.17 7.86 12.22
CA LYS A 60 10.74 7.16 11.00
C LYS A 60 11.20 7.90 9.76
N HIS A 61 11.33 7.15 8.67
CA HIS A 61 11.78 7.66 7.38
C HIS A 61 10.91 7.08 6.27
N LEU A 62 10.27 7.96 5.50
CA LEU A 62 9.52 7.60 4.30
C LEU A 62 10.30 8.04 3.06
N ALA A 63 10.51 7.12 2.12
CA ALA A 63 11.02 7.41 0.79
C ALA A 63 9.87 7.28 -0.22
N ALA A 64 9.61 8.34 -0.98
CA ALA A 64 8.62 8.35 -2.04
C ALA A 64 9.31 8.39 -3.41
N SER A 65 9.09 7.37 -4.23
CA SER A 65 9.81 7.18 -5.50
C SER A 65 9.37 8.16 -6.59
N PRO A 66 10.07 8.26 -7.73
CA PRO A 66 9.49 8.89 -8.92
C PRO A 66 8.18 8.20 -9.37
N PRO A 67 7.35 8.87 -10.19
CA PRO A 67 6.24 8.22 -10.88
C PRO A 67 6.67 7.00 -11.69
N ALA A 68 5.80 6.01 -11.80
CA ALA A 68 6.06 4.82 -12.59
C ALA A 68 6.32 5.15 -14.06
N THR A 69 7.41 4.60 -14.61
CA THR A 69 7.79 4.80 -16.01
C THR A 69 6.99 3.90 -16.97
N GLN A 70 6.56 2.72 -16.50
CA GLN A 70 5.84 1.72 -17.29
C GLN A 70 4.41 1.48 -16.79
N LEU A 71 3.50 2.43 -17.07
CA LEU A 71 2.10 2.34 -16.61
C LEU A 71 1.35 1.09 -17.13
N SER A 72 1.80 0.47 -18.22
CA SER A 72 1.21 -0.76 -18.75
C SER A 72 1.31 -1.96 -17.79
N LYS A 73 2.29 -1.97 -16.88
CA LYS A 73 2.42 -2.99 -15.80
C LYS A 73 1.17 -2.97 -14.90
N TYR A 74 0.56 -1.80 -14.73
CA TYR A 74 -0.53 -1.58 -13.76
C TYR A 74 -1.93 -1.62 -14.38
N LYS A 75 -2.07 -1.98 -15.67
CA LYS A 75 -3.36 -1.88 -16.40
C LYS A 75 -4.52 -2.70 -15.80
N ASN A 76 -4.21 -3.78 -15.08
CA ASN A 76 -5.19 -4.67 -14.47
C ASN A 76 -5.45 -4.36 -12.98
N TRP A 77 -4.73 -3.39 -12.41
CA TRP A 77 -4.91 -2.98 -11.03
C TRP A 77 -6.15 -2.09 -10.88
N PRO A 78 -6.71 -1.94 -9.67
CA PRO A 78 -7.77 -0.97 -9.38
C PRO A 78 -7.44 0.45 -9.87
N GLU A 79 -8.46 1.23 -10.22
CA GLU A 79 -8.27 2.56 -10.80
C GLU A 79 -7.62 3.52 -9.80
N SER A 80 -8.01 3.44 -8.53
CA SER A 80 -7.37 4.15 -7.42
C SER A 80 -5.88 3.88 -7.38
N TYR A 81 -5.47 2.60 -7.41
CA TYR A 81 -4.07 2.21 -7.42
C TYR A 81 -3.31 2.72 -8.65
N GLN A 82 -3.93 2.67 -9.83
CA GLN A 82 -3.36 3.26 -11.05
C GLN A 82 -3.13 4.78 -10.93
N LYS A 83 -3.92 5.49 -10.10
CA LYS A 83 -3.69 6.91 -9.79
C LYS A 83 -2.50 7.09 -8.85
N LEU A 84 -2.31 6.19 -7.87
CA LEU A 84 -1.16 6.22 -6.95
C LEU A 84 0.17 6.14 -7.70
N VAL A 85 0.33 5.14 -8.57
CA VAL A 85 1.59 4.88 -9.30
C VAL A 85 1.97 6.00 -10.29
N LYS A 86 1.02 6.85 -10.69
CA LYS A 86 1.29 8.06 -11.50
C LYS A 86 1.91 9.20 -10.69
N ARG A 87 1.87 9.13 -9.36
CA ARG A 87 2.49 10.10 -8.45
C ARG A 87 3.78 9.55 -7.89
N HIS A 88 3.73 8.34 -7.33
CA HIS A 88 4.89 7.60 -6.85
C HIS A 88 4.68 6.13 -7.17
N GLU A 89 5.61 5.50 -7.89
CA GLU A 89 5.57 4.06 -8.14
C GLU A 89 5.57 3.24 -6.84
N PHE A 90 6.33 3.70 -5.85
CA PHE A 90 6.32 3.13 -4.51
C PHE A 90 6.53 4.17 -3.40
N LEU A 91 6.07 3.83 -2.20
CA LEU A 91 6.42 4.47 -0.94
C LEU A 91 7.02 3.42 0.00
N ASP A 92 8.22 3.67 0.52
CA ASP A 92 8.89 2.79 1.49
C ASP A 92 9.02 3.50 2.84
N GLU A 93 8.62 2.85 3.92
CA GLU A 93 8.95 3.27 5.29
C GLU A 93 9.82 2.20 5.97
N TYR A 94 11.02 2.60 6.37
CA TYR A 94 12.08 1.65 6.73
C TYR A 94 11.94 1.02 8.11
N SER A 95 11.31 1.69 9.09
CA SER A 95 11.22 1.14 10.44
C SER A 95 10.25 -0.05 10.52
N THR A 96 9.25 -0.07 9.65
CA THR A 96 8.20 -1.08 9.62
C THR A 96 8.30 -2.04 8.44
N ASN A 97 9.32 -1.87 7.59
CA ASN A 97 9.39 -2.50 6.27
C ASN A 97 8.07 -2.33 5.50
N PHE A 98 7.43 -1.17 5.66
CA PHE A 98 6.23 -0.85 4.92
C PHE A 98 6.62 -0.52 3.49
N ARG A 99 5.85 -1.05 2.55
CA ARG A 99 5.93 -0.70 1.13
C ARG A 99 4.53 -0.60 0.56
N LEU A 100 4.20 0.53 -0.05
CA LEU A 100 3.09 0.65 -1.00
C LEU A 100 3.69 0.65 -2.40
N GLY A 101 3.21 -0.24 -3.26
CA GLY A 101 3.55 -0.27 -4.68
C GLY A 101 4.95 -0.78 -5.01
N GLY A 102 5.19 -0.97 -6.32
CA GLY A 102 6.42 -1.60 -6.83
C GLY A 102 6.73 -2.92 -6.12
N THR A 103 5.71 -3.70 -5.77
CA THR A 103 5.86 -4.99 -5.09
C THR A 103 5.81 -6.10 -6.14
N ASP A 104 6.87 -6.88 -6.21
CA ASP A 104 6.93 -8.05 -7.10
C ASP A 104 6.58 -9.35 -6.33
N ILE A 105 6.23 -9.22 -5.04
CA ILE A 105 6.07 -10.31 -4.05
C ILE A 105 4.98 -11.33 -4.44
N PHE A 106 4.01 -10.92 -5.25
CA PHE A 106 2.98 -11.81 -5.80
C PHE A 106 2.89 -11.68 -7.32
N GLU A 107 4.01 -11.42 -8.01
CA GLU A 107 3.99 -11.37 -9.46
C GLU A 107 3.61 -12.76 -10.03
N PRO A 108 2.51 -12.86 -10.78
CA PRO A 108 2.07 -14.13 -11.31
C PRO A 108 3.10 -14.70 -12.29
N GLY A 109 3.64 -15.87 -11.98
CA GLY A 109 4.64 -16.55 -12.81
C GLY A 109 6.08 -16.44 -12.33
N GLU A 110 6.35 -15.82 -11.18
CA GLU A 110 7.59 -16.05 -10.44
C GLU A 110 7.49 -17.37 -9.66
N GLU A 111 8.62 -18.10 -9.54
CA GLU A 111 8.68 -19.51 -9.12
C GLU A 111 8.15 -19.78 -7.70
N ASP A 112 7.97 -18.75 -6.87
CA ASP A 112 7.70 -18.88 -5.44
C ASP A 112 6.21 -18.72 -5.03
N TRP A 113 5.32 -18.25 -5.91
CA TRP A 113 3.89 -18.08 -5.57
C TRP A 113 2.98 -19.09 -6.29
N ASP A 114 2.77 -20.24 -5.64
CA ASP A 114 1.82 -21.25 -6.06
C ASP A 114 0.51 -21.14 -5.27
N TRP A 115 -0.39 -20.28 -5.75
CA TRP A 115 -1.72 -20.14 -5.18
C TRP A 115 -2.52 -21.44 -5.19
N GLU A 116 -2.31 -22.34 -6.15
CA GLU A 116 -3.06 -23.60 -6.20
C GLU A 116 -2.68 -24.48 -5.02
N SER A 117 -1.38 -24.68 -4.79
CA SER A 117 -0.87 -25.40 -3.61
C SER A 117 -1.27 -24.71 -2.31
N THR A 118 -1.07 -23.39 -2.20
CA THR A 118 -1.45 -22.64 -0.99
C THR A 118 -2.93 -22.75 -0.68
N ARG A 119 -3.80 -22.68 -1.70
CA ARG A 119 -5.25 -22.83 -1.51
C ARG A 119 -5.63 -24.23 -1.04
N GLU A 120 -4.99 -25.28 -1.55
CA GLU A 120 -5.23 -26.66 -1.12
C GLU A 120 -4.81 -26.87 0.34
N GLU A 121 -3.63 -26.38 0.73
CA GLU A 121 -3.15 -26.42 2.12
C GLU A 121 -4.11 -25.67 3.06
N LEU A 122 -4.53 -24.46 2.68
CA LEU A 122 -5.49 -23.67 3.47
C LEU A 122 -6.84 -24.37 3.64
N LEU A 123 -7.33 -25.04 2.59
CA LEU A 123 -8.55 -25.84 2.65
C LEU A 123 -8.41 -27.05 3.57
N GLU A 124 -7.26 -27.73 3.55
CA GLU A 124 -7.00 -28.88 4.41
C GLU A 124 -6.86 -28.49 5.89
N GLU A 125 -6.14 -27.41 6.18
CA GLU A 125 -5.83 -26.99 7.55
C GLU A 125 -6.97 -26.19 8.20
N TYR A 126 -7.56 -25.23 7.47
CA TYR A 126 -8.53 -24.29 8.03
C TYR A 126 -9.98 -24.58 7.63
N GLY A 127 -10.19 -25.36 6.56
CA GLY A 127 -11.52 -25.76 6.12
C GLY A 127 -12.36 -24.59 5.59
N GLU A 128 -13.27 -24.08 6.42
CA GLU A 128 -14.20 -23.02 6.02
C GLU A 128 -13.46 -21.72 5.68
N ASP A 129 -13.84 -21.15 4.54
CA ASP A 129 -13.32 -19.88 4.02
C ASP A 129 -14.50 -18.90 3.89
N PRO A 130 -14.75 -18.08 4.93
CA PRO A 130 -15.91 -17.20 4.96
C PRO A 130 -15.84 -16.08 3.91
N GLU A 131 -14.64 -15.75 3.43
CA GLU A 131 -14.40 -14.61 2.53
C GLU A 131 -14.42 -15.04 1.04
N GLY A 132 -14.28 -16.33 0.76
CA GLY A 132 -14.43 -16.91 -0.57
C GLY A 132 -13.13 -16.99 -1.40
N TRP A 133 -11.97 -16.91 -0.75
CA TRP A 133 -10.66 -17.13 -1.35
C TRP A 133 -10.52 -18.50 -2.04
N SER A 134 -11.04 -19.56 -1.46
CA SER A 134 -11.11 -20.92 -2.01
C SER A 134 -11.76 -21.01 -3.40
N GLN A 135 -12.59 -20.02 -3.76
CA GLN A 135 -13.23 -19.95 -5.08
C GLN A 135 -12.30 -19.36 -6.15
N ILE A 136 -11.18 -18.76 -5.75
CA ILE A 136 -10.19 -18.19 -6.66
C ILE A 136 -9.36 -19.31 -7.26
N LYS A 137 -9.57 -19.55 -8.57
CA LYS A 137 -8.81 -20.55 -9.33
C LYS A 137 -7.55 -19.99 -9.95
N ASP A 138 -7.60 -18.73 -10.33
CA ASP A 138 -6.52 -18.07 -11.06
C ASP A 138 -5.80 -17.12 -10.10
N GLY A 139 -4.75 -17.63 -9.48
CA GLY A 139 -3.91 -16.89 -8.53
C GLY A 139 -3.29 -15.63 -9.14
N SER A 140 -3.18 -15.57 -10.47
CA SER A 140 -2.62 -14.40 -11.17
C SER A 140 -3.45 -13.11 -11.01
N LYS A 141 -4.68 -13.26 -10.52
CA LYS A 141 -5.59 -12.15 -10.23
C LYS A 141 -5.47 -11.61 -8.81
N ILE A 142 -4.74 -12.30 -7.94
CA ILE A 142 -4.47 -11.86 -6.57
C ILE A 142 -3.30 -10.89 -6.65
N LEU A 143 -3.56 -9.63 -6.34
CA LEU A 143 -2.59 -8.55 -6.41
C LEU A 143 -2.35 -8.02 -5.00
N SER A 144 -1.12 -7.66 -4.66
CA SER A 144 -0.78 -7.10 -3.35
C SER A 144 -0.27 -5.67 -3.49
N PRO A 145 -1.03 -4.63 -3.12
CA PRO A 145 -0.51 -3.26 -3.18
C PRO A 145 0.45 -2.93 -2.04
N ILE A 146 0.38 -3.65 -0.91
CA ILE A 146 1.03 -3.23 0.33
C ILE A 146 1.66 -4.42 1.05
N THR A 147 2.87 -4.21 1.55
CA THR A 147 3.51 -5.10 2.53
C THR A 147 3.97 -4.32 3.76
N MET A 148 3.94 -4.95 4.94
CA MET A 148 4.42 -4.38 6.20
C MET A 148 4.76 -5.50 7.17
N TYR A 149 5.92 -5.45 7.84
CA TYR A 149 6.40 -6.52 8.73
C TYR A 149 6.39 -7.94 8.13
N GLY A 150 6.50 -8.06 6.81
CA GLY A 150 6.37 -9.35 6.10
C GLY A 150 4.92 -9.81 5.90
N ASN A 151 3.93 -9.15 6.50
CA ASN A 151 2.53 -9.32 6.17
C ASN A 151 2.18 -8.52 4.91
N VAL A 152 1.06 -8.88 4.28
CA VAL A 152 0.68 -8.35 2.97
C VAL A 152 -0.81 -8.06 2.94
N TRP A 153 -1.22 -7.11 2.10
CA TRP A 153 -2.63 -6.85 1.85
C TRP A 153 -2.96 -7.26 0.43
N LEU A 154 -3.95 -8.13 0.27
CA LEU A 154 -4.32 -8.73 -1.01
C LEU A 154 -5.62 -8.14 -1.50
N TYR A 155 -5.66 -7.75 -2.77
CA TYR A 155 -6.90 -7.47 -3.47
C TYR A 155 -7.64 -8.79 -3.73
N HIS A 156 -8.86 -8.88 -3.21
CA HIS A 156 -9.75 -9.98 -3.51
C HIS A 156 -10.26 -9.84 -4.96
N PRO A 157 -10.11 -10.87 -5.83
CA PRO A 157 -10.52 -10.74 -7.24
C PRO A 157 -12.03 -10.53 -7.45
N LEU A 158 -12.85 -11.19 -6.62
CA LEU A 158 -14.31 -11.17 -6.73
C LEU A 158 -15.02 -10.16 -5.81
N GLN A 159 -14.57 -9.97 -4.57
CA GLN A 159 -15.19 -9.04 -3.61
C GLN A 159 -14.86 -7.58 -3.95
N LYS A 160 -15.81 -6.69 -3.69
CA LYS A 160 -15.69 -5.26 -3.98
C LYS A 160 -15.94 -4.39 -2.75
N ASN A 161 -15.22 -3.29 -2.65
CA ASN A 161 -15.42 -2.24 -1.67
C ASN A 161 -16.62 -1.34 -2.05
N SER A 162 -16.95 -0.40 -1.17
CA SER A 162 -18.01 0.60 -1.36
C SER A 162 -17.82 1.48 -2.62
N GLN A 163 -16.59 1.60 -3.11
CA GLN A 163 -16.23 2.30 -4.34
C GLN A 163 -16.29 1.40 -5.60
N LYS A 164 -16.72 0.15 -5.44
CA LYS A 164 -16.78 -0.89 -6.51
C LYS A 164 -15.42 -1.33 -7.04
N GLU A 165 -14.35 -1.06 -6.31
CA GLU A 165 -13.02 -1.58 -6.58
C GLU A 165 -12.76 -2.86 -5.79
N SER A 166 -11.69 -3.60 -6.11
CA SER A 166 -11.35 -4.82 -5.39
C SER A 166 -11.15 -4.55 -3.90
N LEU A 167 -11.80 -5.35 -3.05
CA LEU A 167 -11.70 -5.24 -1.59
C LEU A 167 -10.33 -5.75 -1.12
N LEU A 168 -9.74 -5.10 -0.12
CA LEU A 168 -8.44 -5.46 0.43
C LEU A 168 -8.59 -6.32 1.67
N TYR A 169 -7.70 -7.31 1.83
CA TYR A 169 -7.67 -8.22 2.96
C TYR A 169 -6.27 -8.37 3.49
N PHE A 170 -6.16 -8.53 4.79
CA PHE A 170 -4.89 -8.81 5.46
C PHE A 170 -4.54 -10.30 5.33
N PHE A 171 -3.31 -10.59 4.92
CA PHE A 171 -2.74 -11.92 4.95
C PHE A 171 -1.47 -11.93 5.79
N SER A 172 -1.49 -12.75 6.84
CA SER A 172 -0.34 -12.92 7.74
C SER A 172 0.59 -14.00 7.23
N HIS A 173 1.84 -13.64 6.96
CA HIS A 173 2.88 -14.61 6.63
C HIS A 173 3.27 -15.48 7.85
N ALA A 174 3.05 -15.00 9.08
CA ALA A 174 3.39 -15.77 10.27
C ALA A 174 2.40 -16.91 10.55
N ILE A 175 1.12 -16.69 10.24
CA ILE A 175 0.04 -17.63 10.53
C ILE A 175 -0.23 -18.51 9.30
N CYS A 176 -0.07 -17.97 8.09
CA CYS A 176 -0.43 -18.65 6.84
C CYS A 176 -1.86 -19.21 6.86
N ALA A 177 -2.82 -18.41 7.35
CA ALA A 177 -4.26 -18.71 7.32
C ALA A 177 -4.95 -17.97 6.17
N TRP A 178 -6.26 -18.21 5.98
CA TRP A 178 -7.08 -17.47 5.03
C TRP A 178 -6.92 -15.94 5.22
N PRO A 179 -6.80 -15.16 4.14
CA PRO A 179 -6.79 -13.71 4.27
C PRO A 179 -8.10 -13.20 4.89
N GLU A 180 -7.97 -12.33 5.88
CA GLU A 180 -9.06 -11.88 6.76
C GLU A 180 -9.05 -10.36 6.96
N ASN A 181 -9.86 -9.86 7.89
CA ASN A 181 -9.91 -8.44 8.30
C ASN A 181 -10.04 -7.49 7.11
N SER A 182 -11.11 -7.67 6.33
CA SER A 182 -11.38 -6.88 5.13
C SER A 182 -11.37 -5.37 5.39
N VAL A 183 -10.93 -4.62 4.38
CA VAL A 183 -10.76 -3.17 4.44
C VAL A 183 -11.62 -2.54 3.37
N ASP A 184 -12.69 -1.86 3.79
CA ASP A 184 -13.53 -1.03 2.92
C ASP A 184 -12.84 0.31 2.61
N ALA A 185 -11.70 0.24 1.92
CA ALA A 185 -10.90 1.39 1.48
C ALA A 185 -10.10 1.03 0.23
N ASP A 186 -9.55 2.03 -0.43
CA ASP A 186 -8.49 1.86 -1.42
C ASP A 186 -7.10 1.71 -0.76
N ALA A 187 -6.10 1.34 -1.54
CA ALA A 187 -4.73 1.17 -1.04
C ALA A 187 -4.09 2.47 -0.52
N GLY A 188 -4.51 3.63 -1.02
CA GLY A 188 -3.98 4.91 -0.55
C GLY A 188 -4.44 5.20 0.89
N LEU A 189 -5.73 5.08 1.16
CA LEU A 189 -6.29 5.28 2.50
C LEU A 189 -5.78 4.21 3.47
N LEU A 190 -5.69 2.95 3.03
CA LEU A 190 -5.08 1.88 3.83
C LEU A 190 -3.63 2.21 4.20
N SER A 191 -2.84 2.73 3.26
CA SER A 191 -1.45 3.14 3.51
C SER A 191 -1.36 4.21 4.60
N LEU A 192 -2.23 5.23 4.55
CA LEU A 192 -2.30 6.25 5.60
C LEU A 192 -2.67 5.64 6.95
N GLN A 193 -3.65 4.73 7.01
CA GLN A 193 -4.04 4.08 8.26
C GLN A 193 -2.87 3.27 8.87
N LEU A 194 -2.08 2.58 8.05
CA LEU A 194 -0.94 1.79 8.51
C LEU A 194 0.22 2.69 8.98
N LEU A 195 0.61 3.66 8.16
CA LEU A 195 1.75 4.56 8.46
C LEU A 195 1.50 5.43 9.70
N THR A 196 0.24 5.83 9.92
CA THR A 196 -0.18 6.61 11.10
C THR A 196 -0.57 5.75 12.30
N GLY A 197 -0.53 4.42 12.17
CA GLY A 197 -0.85 3.49 13.25
C GLY A 197 -2.34 3.42 13.62
N LYS A 198 -3.25 3.98 12.82
CA LYS A 198 -4.70 3.83 12.97
C LYS A 198 -5.17 2.42 12.60
N ARG A 199 -4.38 1.70 11.81
CA ARG A 199 -4.53 0.27 11.54
C ARG A 199 -3.24 -0.45 11.90
N SER A 200 -3.38 -1.64 12.47
CA SER A 200 -2.27 -2.50 12.83
C SER A 200 -1.65 -3.16 11.60
N GLY A 201 -0.32 -3.14 11.53
CA GLY A 201 0.41 -3.97 10.59
C GLY A 201 0.49 -5.45 11.00
N ASP A 202 0.19 -5.76 12.26
CA ASP A 202 0.38 -7.10 12.85
C ASP A 202 -0.83 -8.02 12.62
N ASP A 203 -2.04 -7.45 12.63
CA ASP A 203 -3.30 -8.19 12.46
C ASP A 203 -4.26 -7.52 11.47
N GLY A 204 -3.86 -6.39 10.86
CA GLY A 204 -4.69 -5.69 9.90
C GLY A 204 -5.92 -4.99 10.48
N ARG A 205 -6.13 -4.94 11.80
CA ARG A 205 -7.34 -4.34 12.42
C ARG A 205 -7.16 -2.86 12.74
N MET A 206 -8.27 -2.12 12.77
CA MET A 206 -8.28 -0.73 13.25
C MET A 206 -7.93 -0.67 14.75
N LYS A 207 -7.18 0.35 15.15
CA LYS A 207 -6.78 0.63 16.54
C LYS A 207 -7.61 1.75 17.15
#